data_AF-A0ABC9VXW7-F1
#
_entry.id   AF-A0ABC9VXW7-F1
#
_cell.length_a   1.000
_cell.length_b   1.000
_cell.length_c   1.000
_cell.angle_alpha   90.00
_cell.angle_beta   90.00
_cell.angle_gamma   90.00
#
_symmetry.space_group_name_H-M   'P 1'
#
loop_
_entity.id
_entity.type
_entity.pdbx_description
1 polymer ?
#
loop_
_entity_poly.entity_id
_entity_poly.type
_entity_poly.pdbx_seq_one_letter_code
_entity_poly.pdbx_strand_id
1 'polypeptide(L)'
;MWGLVLDDLKEPLETHIKNYNAKYPGLLKIIRHQKRQGLTQARISGWEASTADVVAILDAHIEVNTAWAEPILSRIKEDRTVIISPVFDNIRFDDFELLQYSVAADGFDWGLWCLYEPLPAEWYALKDETAPVRSPSIMGILAADRKFLGEIGVLDGGMHIYGGENVELGLRNHGIDFGDVSSRKELRKKLNCKGFDWYIKNIYPNLVFLPNIVGYGTMKNTLKEDICIDQGPVPGNTPIMYPCHAYSPQGSAVINRSTKRCLEIVEDNAVSYRLVMQTCTGQRWNIQHTVKDWGKIKDLEEKTQNSKH
;
A
#
# COMPACT_ATOMS: atom_id res chain seq x y z
N MET A 1 -17.87 -21.20 1.55
CA MET A 1 -19.12 -20.53 1.17
C MET A 1 -19.75 -19.99 2.44
N TRP A 2 -19.24 -18.87 2.94
CA TRP A 2 -19.80 -18.15 4.09
C TRP A 2 -20.28 -16.80 3.57
N GLY A 3 -21.47 -16.81 2.97
CA GLY A 3 -22.17 -15.59 2.62
C GLY A 3 -23.14 -15.30 3.73
N LEU A 4 -22.84 -14.34 4.61
CA LEU A 4 -23.86 -13.71 5.44
C LEU A 4 -24.93 -13.17 4.47
N VAL A 5 -26.16 -13.67 4.58
CA VAL A 5 -27.27 -13.08 3.83
C VAL A 5 -27.56 -11.74 4.52
N LEU A 6 -27.79 -10.69 3.75
CA LEU A 6 -28.00 -9.33 4.26
C LEU A 6 -29.10 -9.26 5.34
N ASP A 7 -30.03 -10.21 5.33
CA ASP A 7 -31.15 -10.30 6.27
C ASP A 7 -30.76 -10.88 7.64
N ASP A 8 -29.66 -11.64 7.74
CA ASP A 8 -29.22 -12.27 8.98
C ASP A 8 -28.73 -11.26 10.03
N LEU A 9 -28.29 -10.08 9.59
CA LEU A 9 -27.73 -9.04 10.48
C LEU A 9 -28.65 -7.84 10.67
N LYS A 10 -29.72 -7.65 9.88
CA LYS A 10 -30.53 -6.42 9.92
C LYS A 10 -31.29 -6.27 11.24
N GLU A 11 -32.35 -7.06 11.43
CA GLU A 11 -33.24 -6.95 12.59
C GLU A 11 -32.51 -7.23 13.92
N PRO A 12 -31.59 -8.22 14.01
CA PRO A 12 -30.83 -8.45 15.23
C PRO A 12 -29.97 -7.25 15.63
N LEU A 13 -29.29 -6.60 14.67
CA LEU A 13 -28.45 -5.42 14.94
C LEU A 13 -29.27 -4.22 15.40
N GLU A 14 -30.41 -3.95 14.73
CA GLU A 14 -31.30 -2.85 15.11
C GLU A 14 -31.84 -3.02 16.53
N THR A 15 -32.24 -4.25 16.87
CA THR A 15 -32.72 -4.59 18.20
C THR A 15 -31.61 -4.39 19.24
N HIS A 16 -30.39 -4.84 18.94
CA HIS A 16 -29.24 -4.67 19.82
C HIS A 16 -28.91 -3.18 20.07
N ILE A 17 -28.85 -2.37 19.00
CA ILE A 17 -28.60 -0.92 19.09
C ILE A 17 -29.69 -0.24 19.91
N LYS A 18 -30.96 -0.56 19.67
CA LYS A 18 -32.10 0.00 20.40
C LYS A 18 -32.01 -0.32 21.90
N ASN A 19 -31.69 -1.56 22.24
CA ASN A 19 -31.57 -2.00 23.64
C ASN A 19 -30.39 -1.31 24.36
N TYR A 20 -29.26 -1.11 23.67
CA TYR A 20 -28.14 -0.36 24.23
C TYR A 20 -28.47 1.11 24.41
N ASN A 21 -29.08 1.74 23.41
CA ASN A 21 -29.48 3.15 23.50
C ASN A 21 -30.59 3.40 24.53
N ALA A 22 -31.41 2.40 24.88
CA ALA A 22 -32.34 2.50 25.99
C ALA A 22 -31.63 2.66 27.34
N LYS A 23 -30.43 2.08 27.49
CA LYS A 23 -29.57 2.23 28.69
C LYS A 23 -28.65 3.44 28.60
N TYR A 24 -28.14 3.73 27.41
CA TYR A 24 -27.18 4.80 27.13
C TYR A 24 -27.69 5.66 25.96
N PRO A 25 -28.59 6.63 26.22
CA PRO A 25 -29.24 7.40 25.16
C PRO A 25 -28.25 8.06 24.20
N GLY A 26 -28.34 7.69 22.92
CA GLY A 26 -27.55 8.29 21.84
C GLY A 26 -26.10 7.80 21.73
N LEU A 27 -25.70 6.77 22.50
CA LEU A 27 -24.35 6.21 22.46
C LEU A 27 -24.04 5.56 21.10
N LEU A 28 -24.96 4.77 20.57
CA LEU A 28 -24.80 4.07 19.30
C LEU A 28 -25.63 4.74 18.20
N LYS A 29 -25.01 4.99 17.05
CA LYS A 29 -25.66 5.51 15.84
C LYS A 29 -25.34 4.60 14.66
N ILE A 30 -26.34 4.29 13.84
CA ILE A 30 -26.18 3.51 12.62
C ILE A 30 -26.42 4.39 11.40
N ILE A 31 -25.49 4.35 10.45
CA ILE A 31 -25.61 5.03 9.15
C ILE A 31 -25.77 3.94 8.09
N ARG A 32 -26.85 3.99 7.32
CA ARG A 32 -27.17 2.99 6.29
C ARG A 32 -27.06 3.60 4.90
N HIS A 33 -26.27 2.96 4.04
CA HIS A 33 -26.24 3.27 2.62
C HIS A 33 -27.30 2.47 1.87
N GLN A 34 -27.94 3.07 0.86
CA GLN A 34 -28.95 2.41 0.01
C GLN A 34 -28.35 1.41 -0.98
N LYS A 35 -27.04 1.51 -1.23
CA LYS A 35 -26.27 0.62 -2.11
C LYS A 35 -24.89 0.36 -1.49
N ARG A 36 -24.22 -0.70 -1.92
CA ARG A 36 -22.85 -0.99 -1.48
C ARG A 36 -21.90 0.11 -1.97
N GLN A 37 -21.30 0.86 -1.05
CA GLN A 37 -20.38 1.95 -1.38
C GLN A 37 -18.90 1.55 -1.24
N GLY A 38 -18.60 0.46 -0.52
CA GLY A 38 -17.22 0.07 -0.19
C GLY A 38 -16.71 0.70 1.10
N LEU A 39 -15.52 0.28 1.52
CA LEU A 39 -14.94 0.62 2.83
C LEU A 39 -14.71 2.13 2.99
N THR A 40 -14.06 2.76 2.00
CA THR A 40 -13.69 4.18 2.04
C THR A 40 -14.90 5.09 2.25
N GLN A 41 -15.96 4.89 1.45
CA GLN A 41 -17.19 5.66 1.57
C GLN A 41 -17.94 5.39 2.89
N ALA A 42 -17.92 4.15 3.39
CA ALA A 42 -18.49 3.83 4.71
C ALA A 42 -17.77 4.58 5.84
N ARG A 43 -16.43 4.63 5.79
CA ARG A 43 -15.60 5.39 6.73
C ARG A 43 -15.86 6.90 6.64
N ILE A 44 -15.98 7.45 5.43
CA ILE A 44 -16.31 8.87 5.21
C ILE A 44 -17.68 9.21 5.81
N SER A 45 -18.73 8.43 5.53
CA SER A 45 -20.06 8.69 6.11
C SER A 45 -20.07 8.58 7.63
N GLY A 46 -19.28 7.67 8.21
CA GLY A 46 -19.08 7.61 9.66
C GLY A 46 -18.41 8.87 10.22
N TRP A 47 -17.38 9.36 9.54
CA TRP A 47 -16.71 10.63 9.89
C TRP A 47 -17.67 11.83 9.77
N GLU A 48 -18.46 11.93 8.70
CA GLU A 48 -19.45 13.01 8.52
C GLU A 48 -20.50 13.02 9.63
N ALA A 49 -20.94 11.84 10.09
CA ALA A 49 -21.91 11.70 11.17
C ALA A 49 -21.31 11.92 12.57
N SER A 50 -19.99 11.90 12.70
CA SER A 50 -19.29 12.05 13.98
C SER A 50 -19.23 13.51 14.44
N THR A 51 -19.35 13.72 15.75
CA THR A 51 -19.38 15.07 16.35
C THR A 51 -18.25 15.35 17.32
N ALA A 52 -17.51 14.32 17.75
CA ALA A 52 -16.41 14.44 18.71
C ALA A 52 -15.18 15.15 18.11
N ASP A 53 -14.23 15.57 18.95
CA ASP A 53 -13.01 16.23 18.50
C ASP A 53 -12.04 15.26 17.80
N VAL A 54 -12.01 14.01 18.24
CA VAL A 54 -11.20 12.93 17.67
C VAL A 54 -12.10 11.86 17.09
N VAL A 55 -11.72 11.33 15.93
CA VAL A 55 -12.34 10.13 15.33
C VAL A 55 -11.36 8.98 15.39
N ALA A 56 -11.87 7.81 15.79
CA ALA A 56 -11.17 6.54 15.63
C ALA A 56 -11.93 5.71 14.59
N ILE A 57 -11.22 5.27 13.56
CA ILE A 57 -11.72 4.39 12.51
C ILE A 57 -11.19 3.00 12.81
N LEU A 58 -12.09 2.10 13.19
CA LEU A 58 -11.80 0.73 13.59
C LEU A 58 -12.53 -0.24 12.65
N ASP A 59 -12.00 -1.45 12.52
CA ASP A 59 -12.70 -2.51 11.82
C ASP A 59 -13.79 -3.12 12.71
N ALA A 60 -14.79 -3.76 12.08
CA ALA A 60 -15.95 -4.29 12.80
C ALA A 60 -15.66 -5.55 13.64
N HIS A 61 -14.45 -6.09 13.52
CA HIS A 61 -13.99 -7.36 14.11
C HIS A 61 -12.68 -7.14 14.86
N ILE A 62 -12.73 -6.28 15.88
CA ILE A 62 -11.58 -5.94 16.72
C ILE A 62 -11.93 -6.08 18.19
N GLU A 63 -10.92 -6.34 19.00
CA GLU A 63 -10.97 -6.19 20.44
C GLU A 63 -9.88 -5.19 20.84
N VAL A 64 -10.18 -4.34 21.82
CA VAL A 64 -9.25 -3.29 22.27
C VAL A 64 -8.62 -3.68 23.59
N ASN A 65 -7.32 -3.43 23.71
CA ASN A 65 -6.60 -3.57 24.97
C ASN A 65 -7.08 -2.57 26.03
N THR A 66 -6.83 -2.88 27.29
CA THR A 66 -7.09 -1.94 28.40
C THR A 66 -6.26 -0.67 28.20
N ALA A 67 -6.87 0.50 28.41
CA ALA A 67 -6.24 1.81 28.26
C ALA A 67 -5.66 2.10 26.86
N TRP A 68 -6.27 1.56 25.79
CA TRP A 68 -5.82 1.79 24.41
C TRP A 68 -6.00 3.25 23.93
N ALA A 69 -6.97 3.98 24.49
CA ALA A 69 -7.40 5.27 23.96
C ALA A 69 -6.55 6.44 24.51
N GLU A 70 -6.19 6.39 25.78
CA GLU A 70 -5.43 7.42 26.50
C GLU A 70 -4.10 7.79 25.82
N PRO A 71 -3.21 6.85 25.44
CA PRO A 71 -1.97 7.20 24.76
C PRO A 71 -2.23 7.86 23.40
N ILE A 72 -3.21 7.36 22.65
CA ILE A 72 -3.60 7.92 21.35
C ILE A 72 -4.10 9.36 21.49
N LEU A 73 -5.02 9.59 22.42
CA LEU A 73 -5.60 10.91 22.68
C LEU A 73 -4.55 11.90 23.20
N SER A 74 -3.59 11.43 24.02
CA SER A 74 -2.49 12.29 24.49
C SER A 74 -1.65 12.79 23.31
N ARG A 75 -1.28 11.91 22.37
CA ARG A 75 -0.48 12.30 21.19
C ARG A 75 -1.21 13.29 20.29
N ILE A 76 -2.50 13.08 20.05
CA ILE A 76 -3.33 13.99 19.22
C ILE A 76 -3.52 15.34 19.93
N LYS A 77 -3.62 15.34 21.28
CA LYS A 77 -3.71 16.56 22.06
C LYS A 77 -2.41 17.39 22.00
N GLU A 78 -1.26 16.74 21.98
CA GLU A 78 0.04 17.40 21.84
C GLU A 78 0.23 18.00 20.44
N ASP A 79 -0.19 17.27 19.40
CA ASP A 79 -0.13 17.73 18.01
C ASP A 79 -1.38 17.28 17.25
N ARG A 80 -2.30 18.21 16.98
CA ARG A 80 -3.54 17.89 16.26
C ARG A 80 -3.34 17.35 14.84
N THR A 81 -2.13 17.50 14.30
CA THR A 81 -1.80 17.14 12.91
C THR A 81 -1.24 15.72 12.77
N VAL A 82 -1.12 14.98 13.88
CA VAL A 82 -0.75 13.56 13.82
C VAL A 82 -1.96 12.67 13.52
N ILE A 83 -1.71 11.63 12.74
CA ILE A 83 -2.60 10.48 12.60
C ILE A 83 -1.92 9.32 13.32
N ILE A 84 -2.61 8.70 14.27
CA ILE A 84 -2.07 7.64 15.11
C ILE A 84 -2.71 6.31 14.71
N SER A 85 -1.89 5.30 14.43
CA SER A 85 -2.33 3.92 14.28
C SER A 85 -1.83 3.11 15.48
N PRO A 86 -2.70 2.30 16.14
CA PRO A 86 -2.25 1.40 17.18
C PRO A 86 -1.52 0.20 16.57
N VAL A 87 -0.74 -0.51 17.38
CA VAL A 87 -0.31 -1.88 17.04
C VAL A 87 -1.55 -2.77 17.05
N PHE A 88 -1.76 -3.54 16.00
CA PHE A 88 -2.87 -4.49 15.89
C PHE A 88 -2.34 -5.92 15.95
N ASP A 89 -2.56 -6.55 17.11
CA ASP A 89 -2.28 -7.97 17.34
C ASP A 89 -3.21 -8.87 16.51
N ASN A 90 -2.78 -10.08 16.21
CA ASN A 90 -3.56 -11.02 15.42
C ASN A 90 -4.45 -11.88 16.33
N ILE A 91 -5.76 -11.71 16.23
CA ILE A 91 -6.75 -12.64 16.79
C ILE A 91 -7.04 -13.71 15.74
N ARG A 92 -6.63 -14.94 16.03
CA ARG A 92 -6.83 -16.06 15.11
C ARG A 92 -8.31 -16.32 14.86
N PHE A 93 -8.69 -16.45 13.59
CA PHE A 93 -10.10 -16.59 13.21
C PHE A 93 -10.74 -17.92 13.65
N ASP A 94 -9.92 -18.95 13.91
CA ASP A 94 -10.36 -20.32 14.16
C ASP A 94 -10.49 -20.66 15.65
N ASP A 95 -9.58 -20.16 16.49
CA ASP A 95 -9.57 -20.43 17.93
C ASP A 95 -9.58 -19.17 18.81
N PHE A 96 -9.58 -17.97 18.19
CA PHE A 96 -9.56 -16.67 18.88
C PHE A 96 -8.32 -16.48 19.79
N GLU A 97 -7.27 -17.28 19.61
CA GLU A 97 -6.02 -17.04 20.32
C GLU A 97 -5.36 -15.75 19.83
N LEU A 98 -4.86 -14.98 20.79
CA LEU A 98 -4.15 -13.73 20.54
C LEU A 98 -2.67 -14.02 20.27
N LEU A 99 -2.21 -13.70 19.06
CA LEU A 99 -0.80 -13.64 18.71
C LEU A 99 -0.34 -12.18 18.76
N GLN A 100 0.43 -11.86 19.79
CA GLN A 100 0.97 -10.51 19.98
C GLN A 100 2.06 -10.21 18.95
N TYR A 101 1.96 -9.05 18.32
CA TYR A 101 2.94 -8.59 17.34
C TYR A 101 3.95 -7.65 17.98
N SER A 102 5.19 -7.73 17.52
CA SER A 102 6.20 -6.73 17.87
C SER A 102 5.88 -5.41 17.18
N VAL A 103 6.22 -4.30 17.83
CA VAL A 103 6.05 -2.96 17.25
C VAL A 103 6.86 -2.87 15.95
N ALA A 104 6.18 -2.43 14.89
CA ALA A 104 6.76 -2.18 13.58
C ALA A 104 6.17 -0.89 13.00
N ALA A 105 6.86 -0.32 12.02
CA ALA A 105 6.31 0.75 11.21
C ALA A 105 5.54 0.14 10.03
N ASP A 106 4.49 0.81 9.54
CA ASP A 106 3.78 0.41 8.34
C ASP A 106 4.48 1.01 7.12
N GLY A 107 4.85 0.14 6.18
CA GLY A 107 5.44 0.48 4.90
C GLY A 107 4.61 -0.03 3.73
N PHE A 108 5.20 0.05 2.54
CA PHE A 108 4.68 -0.58 1.33
C PHE A 108 5.83 -0.87 0.35
N ASP A 109 5.65 -1.84 -0.55
CA ASP A 109 6.59 -2.10 -1.64
C ASP A 109 6.25 -1.33 -2.93
N TRP A 110 7.06 -1.49 -3.99
CA TRP A 110 6.76 -0.85 -5.29
C TRP A 110 5.51 -1.41 -6.01
N GLY A 111 4.98 -2.54 -5.55
CA GLY A 111 3.67 -3.04 -5.93
C GLY A 111 2.52 -2.35 -5.17
N LEU A 112 2.84 -1.45 -4.24
CA LEU A 112 1.93 -0.79 -3.31
C LEU A 112 1.26 -1.77 -2.34
N TRP A 113 1.91 -2.89 -2.06
CA TRP A 113 1.48 -3.81 -1.01
C TRP A 113 2.01 -3.34 0.33
N CYS A 114 1.13 -3.19 1.31
CA CYS A 114 1.56 -2.87 2.66
C CYS A 114 2.36 -4.01 3.28
N LEU A 115 3.35 -3.62 4.08
CA LEU A 115 4.25 -4.51 4.78
C LEU A 115 4.67 -3.87 6.11
N TYR A 116 5.24 -4.67 7.00
CA TYR A 116 5.86 -4.17 8.22
C TYR A 116 7.34 -3.86 7.98
N GLU A 117 7.75 -2.66 8.38
CA GLU A 117 9.13 -2.21 8.37
C GLU A 117 9.74 -2.30 9.78
N PRO A 118 10.98 -2.78 9.91
CA PRO A 118 11.70 -2.72 11.18
C PRO A 118 11.93 -1.27 11.60
N LEU A 119 11.98 -1.05 12.91
CA LEU A 119 12.22 0.28 13.47
C LEU A 119 13.72 0.66 13.36
N PRO A 120 14.05 1.96 13.31
CA PRO A 120 15.43 2.41 13.34
C PRO A 120 16.15 1.97 14.62
N ALA A 121 17.46 1.73 14.52
CA ALA A 121 18.29 1.32 15.66
C ALA A 121 18.24 2.32 16.82
N GLU A 122 18.09 3.61 16.50
CA GLU A 122 17.96 4.71 17.45
C GLU A 122 16.70 4.56 18.31
N TRP A 123 15.61 4.05 17.75
CA TRP A 123 14.37 3.81 18.51
C TRP A 123 14.59 2.70 19.56
N TYR A 124 15.22 1.57 19.17
CA TYR A 124 15.56 0.51 20.11
C TYR A 124 16.54 0.98 21.20
N ALA A 125 17.44 1.92 20.87
CA ALA A 125 18.39 2.49 21.81
C ALA A 125 17.72 3.33 22.92
N LEU A 126 16.49 3.85 22.68
CA LEU A 126 15.72 4.58 23.70
C LEU A 126 15.31 3.69 24.86
N LYS A 127 15.14 2.37 24.63
CA LYS A 127 14.60 1.41 25.60
C LYS A 127 13.27 1.86 26.21
N ASP A 128 12.48 2.56 25.41
CA ASP A 128 11.16 3.08 25.77
C ASP A 128 10.16 2.57 24.73
N GLU A 129 9.42 1.54 25.09
CA GLU A 129 8.40 0.93 24.23
C GLU A 129 7.20 1.85 23.98
N THR A 130 7.08 2.94 24.77
CA THR A 130 6.01 3.94 24.59
C THR A 130 6.40 5.05 23.62
N ALA A 131 7.67 5.09 23.18
CA ALA A 131 8.16 6.10 22.26
C ALA A 131 7.44 5.99 20.90
N PRO A 132 6.90 7.11 20.37
CA PRO A 132 6.13 7.08 19.13
C PRO A 132 7.02 6.65 17.95
N VAL A 133 6.46 5.79 17.11
CA VAL A 133 7.07 5.36 15.85
C VAL A 133 6.57 6.22 14.71
N ARG A 134 7.48 6.72 13.87
CA ARG A 134 7.11 7.33 12.59
C ARG A 134 6.93 6.25 11.55
N SER A 135 5.73 6.19 11.00
CA SER A 135 5.34 5.20 10.01
C SER A 135 5.23 5.84 8.62
N PRO A 136 5.86 5.28 7.58
CA PRO A 136 5.68 5.72 6.20
C PRO A 136 4.23 5.66 5.70
N SER A 137 3.47 4.65 6.13
CA SER A 137 2.10 4.38 5.71
C SER A 137 1.22 4.10 6.94
N ILE A 138 -0.05 3.73 6.70
CA ILE A 138 -1.04 3.38 7.72
C ILE A 138 -1.86 2.22 7.18
N MET A 139 -1.85 1.06 7.85
CA MET A 139 -2.49 -0.17 7.35
C MET A 139 -4.01 -0.24 7.51
N GLY A 140 -4.65 0.73 8.17
CA GLY A 140 -6.10 0.94 8.04
C GLY A 140 -6.80 1.45 9.30
N ILE A 141 -6.44 0.92 10.47
CA ILE A 141 -6.95 1.40 11.76
C ILE A 141 -6.23 2.71 12.10
N LEU A 142 -6.98 3.76 12.38
CA LEU A 142 -6.40 5.07 12.69
C LEU A 142 -7.26 5.88 13.63
N ALA A 143 -6.61 6.81 14.33
CA ALA A 143 -7.25 7.88 15.06
C ALA A 143 -6.62 9.23 14.70
N ALA A 144 -7.45 10.25 14.56
CA ALA A 144 -7.01 11.59 14.19
C ALA A 144 -7.96 12.66 14.74
N ASP A 145 -7.47 13.89 14.89
CA ASP A 145 -8.35 15.05 15.05
C ASP A 145 -9.32 15.12 13.85
N ARG A 146 -10.61 15.20 14.16
CA ARG A 146 -11.69 15.11 13.17
C ARG A 146 -11.63 16.24 12.16
N LYS A 147 -11.30 17.45 12.59
CA LYS A 147 -11.23 18.63 11.73
C LYS A 147 -10.01 18.54 10.84
N PHE A 148 -8.85 18.19 11.40
CA PHE A 148 -7.63 17.96 10.64
C PHE A 148 -7.81 16.88 9.57
N LEU A 149 -8.47 15.77 9.92
CA LEU A 149 -8.78 14.72 8.93
C LEU A 149 -9.63 15.27 7.77
N GLY A 150 -10.57 16.17 8.05
CA GLY A 150 -11.32 16.91 7.03
C GLY A 150 -10.48 17.89 6.21
N GLU A 151 -9.55 18.62 6.85
CA GLU A 151 -8.64 19.58 6.21
C GLU A 151 -7.75 18.91 5.15
N ILE A 152 -7.32 17.66 5.39
CA ILE A 152 -6.53 16.86 4.44
C ILE A 152 -7.39 16.08 3.43
N GLY A 153 -8.71 16.25 3.49
CA GLY A 153 -9.67 15.66 2.56
C GLY A 153 -10.03 14.20 2.86
N VAL A 154 -9.90 13.76 4.11
CA VAL A 154 -10.24 12.41 4.59
C VAL A 154 -9.60 11.34 3.70
N LEU A 155 -10.33 10.26 3.39
CA LEU A 155 -9.96 9.26 2.41
C LEU A 155 -10.47 9.68 1.02
N ASP A 156 -9.80 9.23 -0.05
CA ASP A 156 -10.26 9.50 -1.41
C ASP A 156 -11.59 8.76 -1.70
N GLY A 157 -12.68 9.52 -1.80
CA GLY A 157 -14.00 8.99 -2.12
C GLY A 157 -14.11 8.32 -3.49
N GLY A 158 -13.14 8.52 -4.40
CA GLY A 158 -13.05 7.77 -5.66
C GLY A 158 -12.65 6.31 -5.48
N MET A 159 -12.17 5.91 -4.30
CA MET A 159 -11.78 4.52 -4.02
C MET A 159 -12.99 3.61 -3.85
N HIS A 160 -12.94 2.49 -4.56
CA HIS A 160 -14.04 1.53 -4.61
C HIS A 160 -13.68 0.23 -3.89
N ILE A 161 -14.64 -0.29 -3.11
CA ILE A 161 -14.61 -1.60 -2.46
C ILE A 161 -13.53 -1.71 -1.36
N TYR A 162 -12.26 -1.90 -1.71
CA TYR A 162 -11.15 -2.15 -0.77
C TYR A 162 -9.78 -2.04 -1.46
N GLY A 163 -8.78 -1.49 -0.76
CA GLY A 163 -7.38 -1.53 -1.15
C GLY A 163 -6.84 -0.22 -1.71
N GLY A 164 -5.62 0.13 -1.29
CA GLY A 164 -4.89 1.32 -1.75
C GLY A 164 -5.16 2.58 -0.92
N GLU A 165 -6.21 2.64 -0.09
CA GLU A 165 -6.50 3.79 0.78
C GLU A 165 -5.45 4.00 1.88
N ASN A 166 -4.90 2.89 2.37
CA ASN A 166 -3.76 2.80 3.27
C ASN A 166 -2.49 3.44 2.68
N VAL A 167 -2.28 3.24 1.38
CA VAL A 167 -1.12 3.75 0.66
C VAL A 167 -1.36 5.15 0.08
N GLU A 168 -2.59 5.53 -0.30
CA GLU A 168 -2.89 6.89 -0.79
C GLU A 168 -2.67 7.97 0.25
N LEU A 169 -2.94 7.66 1.52
CA LEU A 169 -2.54 8.52 2.63
C LEU A 169 -1.02 8.75 2.66
N GLY A 170 -0.23 7.79 2.15
CA GLY A 170 1.24 7.86 2.07
C GLY A 170 1.82 8.33 0.72
N LEU A 171 1.14 8.14 -0.42
CA LEU A 171 1.73 8.22 -1.76
C LEU A 171 0.78 8.73 -2.86
N ARG A 172 1.32 9.20 -4.01
CA ARG A 172 0.54 9.52 -5.21
C ARG A 172 1.21 9.19 -6.55
N ASN A 173 0.49 8.40 -7.38
CA ASN A 173 0.47 8.27 -8.86
C ASN A 173 1.19 7.06 -9.53
N HIS A 174 0.41 6.25 -10.26
CA HIS A 174 0.83 5.19 -11.21
C HIS A 174 -0.12 5.19 -12.43
N GLY A 175 0.38 5.02 -13.65
CA GLY A 175 -0.34 5.27 -14.93
C GLY A 175 -1.45 4.28 -15.32
N ILE A 176 -2.39 3.99 -14.43
CA ILE A 176 -3.60 3.18 -14.65
C ILE A 176 -4.80 4.13 -14.83
N ASP A 177 -5.83 3.76 -15.59
CA ASP A 177 -7.10 4.51 -15.62
C ASP A 177 -7.85 4.31 -14.29
N PHE A 178 -7.66 5.25 -13.37
CA PHE A 178 -8.24 5.27 -12.03
C PHE A 178 -9.42 6.25 -11.91
N GLY A 179 -9.98 6.70 -13.04
CA GLY A 179 -11.01 7.73 -13.07
C GLY A 179 -10.48 9.15 -12.83
N ASP A 180 -11.40 10.07 -12.49
CA ASP A 180 -11.06 11.49 -12.30
C ASP A 180 -10.54 11.77 -10.88
N VAL A 181 -9.29 12.23 -10.79
CA VAL A 181 -8.61 12.63 -9.54
C VAL A 181 -8.31 14.13 -9.49
N SER A 182 -8.96 14.93 -10.33
CA SER A 182 -8.71 16.38 -10.44
C SER A 182 -8.86 17.09 -9.10
N SER A 183 -9.92 16.77 -8.34
CA SER A 183 -10.16 17.29 -7.00
C SER A 183 -9.02 16.96 -6.02
N ARG A 184 -8.48 15.73 -6.05
CA ARG A 184 -7.34 15.32 -5.22
C ARG A 184 -6.05 16.03 -5.63
N LYS A 185 -5.83 16.24 -6.93
CA LYS A 185 -4.69 17.02 -7.46
C LYS A 185 -4.77 18.49 -7.05
N GLU A 186 -5.95 19.09 -7.08
CA GLU A 186 -6.18 20.46 -6.62
C GLU A 186 -5.98 20.60 -5.12
N LEU A 187 -6.49 19.65 -4.33
CA LEU A 187 -6.25 19.60 -2.89
C LEU A 187 -4.74 19.56 -2.56
N ARG A 188 -3.97 18.74 -3.30
CA ARG A 188 -2.50 18.70 -3.17
C ARG A 188 -1.86 20.07 -3.34
N LYS A 189 -2.30 20.80 -4.38
CA LYS A 189 -1.78 22.14 -4.70
C LYS A 189 -2.18 23.14 -3.62
N LYS A 190 -3.45 23.10 -3.18
CA LYS A 190 -4.00 23.97 -2.13
C LYS A 190 -3.25 23.80 -0.80
N LEU A 191 -2.89 22.57 -0.43
CA LEU A 191 -2.14 22.26 0.79
C LEU A 191 -0.63 22.43 0.65
N ASN A 192 -0.13 22.83 -0.53
CA ASN A 192 1.30 22.97 -0.83
C ASN A 192 2.13 21.73 -0.42
N CYS A 193 1.61 20.54 -0.73
CA CYS A 193 2.25 19.28 -0.33
C CYS A 193 3.61 19.10 -0.99
N LYS A 194 4.54 18.48 -0.26
CA LYS A 194 5.87 18.15 -0.77
C LYS A 194 5.82 17.11 -1.90
N GLY A 195 6.91 17.02 -2.65
CA GLY A 195 7.09 16.04 -3.71
C GLY A 195 7.28 14.61 -3.18
N PHE A 196 7.00 13.62 -4.03
CA PHE A 196 7.24 12.22 -3.70
C PHE A 196 8.72 11.90 -3.49
N ASP A 197 9.60 12.52 -4.27
CA ASP A 197 11.06 12.44 -4.09
C ASP A 197 11.49 12.88 -2.67
N TRP A 198 10.90 13.97 -2.16
CA TRP A 198 11.15 14.40 -0.79
C TRP A 198 10.64 13.35 0.21
N TYR A 199 9.45 12.79 -0.01
CA TYR A 199 8.89 11.76 0.86
C TYR A 199 9.79 10.52 0.93
N ILE A 200 10.24 9.97 -0.20
CA ILE A 200 11.15 8.81 -0.20
C ILE A 200 12.47 9.14 0.51
N LYS A 201 13.02 10.33 0.31
CA LYS A 201 14.29 10.71 0.94
C LYS A 201 14.21 11.00 2.44
N ASN A 202 13.05 11.45 2.95
CA ASN A 202 12.93 11.97 4.31
C ASN A 202 11.98 11.18 5.21
N ILE A 203 11.01 10.47 4.64
CA ILE A 203 9.99 9.72 5.37
C ILE A 203 10.19 8.21 5.18
N TYR A 204 10.48 7.76 3.96
CA TYR A 204 10.64 6.33 3.67
C TYR A 204 11.96 5.97 2.96
N PRO A 205 13.12 6.25 3.58
CA PRO A 205 14.44 6.00 2.98
C PRO A 205 14.77 4.51 2.82
N ASN A 206 14.10 3.64 3.59
CA ASN A 206 14.28 2.18 3.53
C ASN A 206 13.59 1.55 2.33
N LEU A 207 12.66 2.25 1.67
CA LEU A 207 12.04 1.74 0.44
C LEU A 207 13.14 1.53 -0.61
N VAL A 208 13.39 0.27 -0.97
CA VAL A 208 14.47 -0.13 -1.88
C VAL A 208 14.36 0.68 -3.17
N PHE A 209 15.24 1.67 -3.36
CA PHE A 209 15.24 2.44 -4.58
C PHE A 209 15.61 1.54 -5.76
N LEU A 210 14.81 1.57 -6.83
CA LEU A 210 15.07 0.85 -8.07
C LEU A 210 15.53 1.84 -9.16
N PRO A 211 16.76 2.40 -9.07
CA PRO A 211 17.23 3.45 -9.99
C PRO A 211 17.37 2.98 -11.44
N ASN A 212 17.56 1.67 -11.64
CA ASN A 212 17.99 1.10 -12.91
C ASN A 212 16.88 0.31 -13.63
N ILE A 213 15.61 0.63 -13.38
CA ILE A 213 14.51 0.02 -14.13
C ILE A 213 14.58 0.52 -15.57
N VAL A 214 14.88 -0.39 -16.50
CA VAL A 214 14.89 -0.14 -17.94
C VAL A 214 13.54 -0.45 -18.61
N GLY A 215 12.67 -1.22 -17.94
CA GLY A 215 11.37 -1.65 -18.45
C GLY A 215 10.62 -2.55 -17.45
N TYR A 216 9.31 -2.73 -17.65
CA TYR A 216 8.42 -3.60 -16.87
C TYR A 216 7.36 -4.25 -17.76
N GLY A 217 6.64 -5.24 -17.24
CA GLY A 217 5.60 -5.99 -17.97
C GLY A 217 6.14 -7.24 -18.67
N THR A 218 5.36 -7.79 -19.59
CA THR A 218 5.63 -9.07 -20.24
C THR A 218 6.91 -9.04 -21.09
N MET A 219 7.73 -10.10 -21.01
CA MET A 219 8.92 -10.28 -21.84
C MET A 219 8.76 -11.43 -22.83
N LYS A 220 8.86 -11.12 -24.12
CA LYS A 220 8.61 -12.05 -25.23
C LYS A 220 9.86 -12.25 -26.07
N ASN A 221 10.08 -13.47 -26.58
CA ASN A 221 11.15 -13.76 -27.52
C ASN A 221 10.64 -13.68 -28.97
N THR A 222 11.43 -13.14 -29.88
CA THR A 222 11.08 -13.04 -31.31
C THR A 222 10.92 -14.39 -32.02
N LEU A 223 11.47 -15.48 -31.48
CA LEU A 223 11.32 -16.82 -32.05
C LEU A 223 9.89 -17.38 -31.84
N LYS A 224 9.19 -16.95 -30.77
CA LYS A 224 7.85 -17.44 -30.42
C LYS A 224 7.11 -16.44 -29.51
N GLU A 225 6.24 -15.62 -30.10
CA GLU A 225 5.63 -14.44 -29.42
C GLU A 225 4.53 -14.76 -28.39
N ASP A 226 4.00 -15.99 -28.41
CA ASP A 226 2.99 -16.53 -27.50
C ASP A 226 3.58 -17.15 -26.22
N ILE A 227 4.92 -17.19 -26.11
CA ILE A 227 5.64 -17.73 -24.96
C ILE A 227 6.44 -16.62 -24.28
N CYS A 228 6.32 -16.58 -22.95
CA CYS A 228 6.91 -15.57 -22.08
C CYS A 228 7.84 -16.19 -21.05
N ILE A 229 8.79 -15.40 -20.55
CA ILE A 229 9.57 -15.77 -19.37
C ILE A 229 8.63 -15.73 -18.16
N ASP A 230 8.61 -16.82 -17.39
CA ASP A 230 7.75 -17.01 -16.22
C ASP A 230 8.57 -17.49 -15.00
N GLN A 231 7.99 -17.44 -13.81
CA GLN A 231 8.56 -17.95 -12.58
C GLN A 231 8.31 -19.47 -12.47
N GLY A 232 9.38 -20.24 -12.35
CA GLY A 232 9.28 -21.67 -12.09
C GLY A 232 8.86 -22.04 -10.67
N PRO A 233 8.69 -23.34 -10.38
CA PRO A 233 8.25 -23.84 -9.07
C PRO A 233 9.12 -23.37 -7.89
N VAL A 234 8.47 -23.10 -6.75
CA VAL A 234 9.13 -22.83 -5.46
C VAL A 234 9.38 -24.17 -4.74
N PRO A 235 10.52 -24.39 -4.07
CA PRO A 235 11.64 -23.48 -3.83
C PRO A 235 12.63 -23.45 -5.00
N GLY A 236 12.90 -22.26 -5.56
CA GLY A 236 13.98 -22.15 -6.56
C GLY A 236 13.90 -21.01 -7.58
N ASN A 237 12.78 -20.27 -7.70
CA ASN A 237 12.60 -19.09 -8.57
C ASN A 237 13.37 -19.15 -9.90
N THR A 238 13.47 -20.33 -10.51
CA THR A 238 14.24 -20.52 -11.74
C THR A 238 13.35 -20.04 -12.87
N PRO A 239 13.78 -19.08 -13.70
CA PRO A 239 12.97 -18.63 -14.83
C PRO A 239 12.66 -19.82 -15.75
N ILE A 240 11.40 -19.92 -16.20
CA ILE A 240 10.93 -20.91 -17.16
C ILE A 240 10.32 -20.22 -18.38
N MET A 241 10.01 -21.00 -19.42
CA MET A 241 9.18 -20.53 -20.53
C MET A 241 7.75 -21.03 -20.34
N TYR A 242 6.77 -20.14 -20.41
CA TYR A 242 5.37 -20.47 -20.20
C TYR A 242 4.46 -19.69 -21.17
N PRO A 243 3.27 -20.20 -21.52
CA PRO A 243 2.30 -19.42 -22.28
C PRO A 243 2.02 -18.08 -21.61
N CYS A 244 2.14 -17.00 -22.37
CA CYS A 244 1.97 -15.65 -21.84
C CYS A 244 0.60 -15.46 -21.18
N HIS A 245 0.58 -15.07 -19.90
CA HIS A 245 -0.65 -14.80 -19.16
C HIS A 245 -0.56 -13.53 -18.32
N ALA A 246 -1.71 -12.92 -18.03
CA ALA A 246 -1.80 -11.60 -17.38
C ALA A 246 -1.80 -11.64 -15.83
N TYR A 247 -1.49 -12.79 -15.21
CA TYR A 247 -1.77 -13.02 -13.78
C TYR A 247 -0.66 -12.59 -12.80
N SER A 248 0.56 -12.27 -13.25
CA SER A 248 1.65 -11.84 -12.35
C SER A 248 2.80 -11.10 -13.08
N PRO A 249 3.46 -10.11 -12.44
CA PRO A 249 4.70 -9.54 -12.94
C PRO A 249 5.83 -10.54 -12.75
N GLN A 250 6.49 -10.92 -13.86
CA GLN A 250 7.65 -11.82 -13.84
C GLN A 250 8.90 -11.03 -14.21
N GLY A 251 9.95 -11.28 -13.42
CA GLY A 251 11.21 -10.54 -13.41
C GLY A 251 12.11 -10.74 -14.64
N SER A 252 13.36 -10.26 -14.49
CA SER A 252 14.28 -9.73 -15.51
C SER A 252 14.94 -10.71 -16.51
N ALA A 253 15.44 -10.15 -17.62
CA ALA A 253 16.40 -10.81 -18.53
C ALA A 253 17.86 -10.54 -18.13
N VAL A 254 18.67 -11.58 -18.29
CA VAL A 254 20.05 -11.68 -17.79
C VAL A 254 21.03 -11.66 -18.96
N ILE A 255 21.78 -10.58 -19.09
CA ILE A 255 23.07 -10.64 -19.80
C ILE A 255 24.13 -10.81 -18.72
N ASN A 256 24.85 -11.91 -18.76
CA ASN A 256 26.00 -12.06 -17.90
C ASN A 256 27.09 -11.10 -18.40
N ARG A 257 27.27 -9.98 -17.68
CA ARG A 257 28.23 -8.91 -18.04
C ARG A 257 29.68 -9.40 -18.04
N SER A 258 30.00 -10.45 -17.27
CA SER A 258 31.35 -11.03 -17.23
C SER A 258 31.61 -12.01 -18.36
N THR A 259 30.65 -12.88 -18.69
CA THR A 259 30.86 -13.94 -19.70
C THR A 259 30.44 -13.54 -21.12
N LYS A 260 29.78 -12.40 -21.31
CA LYS A 260 29.25 -11.93 -22.61
C LYS A 260 28.32 -12.96 -23.28
N ARG A 261 27.66 -13.82 -22.50
CA ARG A 261 26.69 -14.81 -22.98
C ARG A 261 25.28 -14.22 -22.95
N CYS A 262 24.47 -14.57 -23.95
CA CYS A 262 23.09 -14.14 -24.07
C CYS A 262 22.15 -15.18 -23.45
N LEU A 263 21.12 -14.70 -22.73
CA LEU A 263 19.95 -15.50 -22.38
C LEU A 263 19.10 -15.70 -23.64
N GLU A 264 18.98 -16.93 -24.10
CA GLU A 264 18.23 -17.32 -25.30
C GLU A 264 17.33 -18.52 -24.99
N ILE A 265 16.40 -18.83 -25.91
CA ILE A 265 15.61 -20.05 -25.83
C ILE A 265 16.11 -21.08 -26.83
N VAL A 266 16.08 -22.34 -26.41
CA VAL A 266 16.28 -23.49 -27.30
C VAL A 266 15.07 -24.40 -27.18
N GLU A 267 14.71 -25.03 -28.30
CA GLU A 267 13.71 -26.09 -28.31
C GLU A 267 14.26 -27.26 -27.49
N ASP A 268 13.49 -27.69 -26.50
CA ASP A 268 13.83 -28.83 -25.63
C ASP A 268 13.23 -30.11 -26.23
N ASN A 269 11.92 -30.06 -26.51
CA ASN A 269 11.13 -31.07 -27.20
C ASN A 269 10.18 -30.37 -28.20
N ALA A 270 9.47 -31.13 -29.06
CA ALA A 270 8.56 -30.59 -30.09
C ALA A 270 7.43 -29.64 -29.60
N VAL A 271 7.28 -29.45 -28.28
CA VAL A 271 6.24 -28.64 -27.64
C VAL A 271 6.77 -27.74 -26.50
N SER A 272 8.06 -27.78 -26.17
CA SER A 272 8.63 -27.05 -25.03
C SER A 272 9.93 -26.35 -25.36
N TYR A 273 10.11 -25.16 -24.77
CA TYR A 273 11.32 -24.37 -24.86
C TYR A 273 11.95 -24.24 -23.48
N ARG A 274 13.28 -24.20 -23.42
CA ARG A 274 14.02 -23.92 -22.18
C ARG A 274 14.98 -22.76 -22.34
N LEU A 275 15.22 -22.06 -21.24
CA LEU A 275 16.17 -20.96 -21.18
C LEU A 275 17.60 -21.48 -21.12
N VAL A 276 18.49 -20.85 -21.89
CA VAL A 276 19.91 -21.12 -21.91
C VAL A 276 20.72 -19.84 -21.88
N MET A 277 21.87 -19.87 -21.21
CA MET A 277 22.90 -18.87 -21.41
C MET A 277 23.86 -19.42 -22.45
N GLN A 278 24.04 -18.78 -23.61
CA GLN A 278 24.91 -19.28 -24.68
C GLN A 278 25.58 -18.16 -25.49
N THR A 279 26.40 -18.53 -26.48
CA THR A 279 26.92 -17.57 -27.46
C THR A 279 25.74 -16.99 -28.23
N CYS A 280 25.71 -15.67 -28.36
CA CYS A 280 24.56 -14.97 -28.93
C CYS A 280 24.31 -15.39 -30.39
N THR A 281 23.13 -15.92 -30.68
CA THR A 281 22.68 -16.35 -32.01
C THR A 281 21.85 -15.28 -32.73
N GLY A 282 21.48 -14.21 -32.01
CA GLY A 282 20.76 -13.06 -32.57
C GLY A 282 19.28 -13.00 -32.21
N GLN A 283 18.81 -13.88 -31.31
CA GLN A 283 17.47 -13.78 -30.72
C GLN A 283 17.30 -12.44 -29.99
N ARG A 284 16.08 -11.88 -30.03
CA ARG A 284 15.77 -10.61 -29.38
C ARG A 284 14.62 -10.79 -28.39
N TRP A 285 14.68 -10.01 -27.32
CA TRP A 285 13.65 -9.94 -26.30
C TRP A 285 12.95 -8.59 -26.37
N ASN A 286 11.62 -8.61 -26.39
CA ASN A 286 10.78 -7.42 -26.33
C ASN A 286 10.15 -7.32 -24.94
N ILE A 287 10.27 -6.14 -24.32
CA ILE A 287 9.65 -5.82 -23.04
C ILE A 287 8.42 -4.95 -23.31
N GLN A 288 7.29 -5.32 -22.71
CA GLN A 288 5.99 -4.66 -22.93
C GLN A 288 6.02 -3.15 -22.65
N HIS A 289 6.65 -2.72 -21.55
CA HIS A 289 6.80 -1.31 -21.21
C HIS A 289 8.28 -1.00 -21.01
N THR A 290 8.83 -0.09 -21.81
CA THR A 290 10.20 0.43 -21.60
C THR A 290 10.11 1.76 -20.88
N VAL A 291 10.84 1.90 -19.78
CA VAL A 291 10.82 3.16 -19.02
C VAL A 291 11.93 4.05 -19.55
N LYS A 292 11.56 5.13 -20.22
CA LYS A 292 12.51 6.17 -20.62
C LYS A 292 12.69 7.12 -19.44
N ASP A 293 13.95 7.38 -19.08
CA ASP A 293 14.35 8.39 -18.09
C ASP A 293 13.93 8.12 -16.63
N TRP A 294 13.62 6.87 -16.25
CA TRP A 294 13.41 6.50 -14.85
C TRP A 294 14.66 6.81 -14.02
N GLY A 295 14.50 7.55 -12.92
CA GLY A 295 15.61 7.89 -12.03
C GLY A 295 16.66 8.83 -12.63
N LYS A 296 16.46 9.39 -13.84
CA LYS A 296 17.36 10.45 -14.33
C LYS A 296 17.12 11.73 -13.54
N ILE A 297 17.99 11.97 -12.57
CA ILE A 297 18.22 13.30 -12.01
C ILE A 297 18.84 14.12 -13.14
N LYS A 298 17.99 14.78 -13.95
CA LYS A 298 18.42 15.89 -14.78
C LYS A 298 18.06 17.18 -14.06
N ASP A 299 19.10 17.96 -13.81
CA ASP A 299 19.09 19.40 -13.57
C ASP A 299 18.78 19.88 -12.15
N LEU A 300 19.74 19.69 -11.24
CA LEU A 300 19.92 20.57 -10.07
C LEU A 300 21.39 21.00 -9.81
N GLU A 301 22.32 20.77 -10.75
CA GLU A 301 23.70 21.28 -10.62
C GLU A 301 23.96 22.63 -11.33
N GLU A 302 23.03 23.19 -12.09
CA GLU A 302 23.27 24.46 -12.82
C GLU A 302 22.80 25.75 -12.13
N LYS A 303 22.32 25.71 -10.88
CA LYS A 303 21.92 26.95 -10.15
C LYS A 303 22.84 27.41 -9.03
N THR A 304 24.01 26.79 -8.86
CA THR A 304 24.99 27.18 -7.81
C THR A 304 26.26 27.85 -8.36
N GLN A 305 26.31 28.21 -9.65
CA GLN A 305 27.45 28.91 -10.25
C GLN A 305 27.20 30.36 -10.72
N ASN A 306 25.99 30.90 -10.61
CA ASN A 306 25.68 32.29 -11.01
C ASN A 306 25.28 33.25 -9.87
N SER A 307 25.76 33.02 -8.63
CA SER A 307 25.62 34.02 -7.54
C SER A 307 26.95 34.48 -6.94
N LYS A 308 28.06 34.36 -7.70
CA LYS A 308 29.32 35.03 -7.38
C LYS A 308 29.70 35.97 -8.53
N HIS A 309 29.01 37.11 -8.59
CA HIS A 309 29.58 38.42 -8.90
C HIS A 309 28.61 39.51 -8.43
#